data_AF-A0A7Y5KC74-F1
#
_entry.id   AF-A0A7Y5KC74-F1
#
_cell.length_a   1.000
_cell.length_b   1.000
_cell.length_c   1.000
_cell.angle_alpha   90.00
_cell.angle_beta   90.00
_cell.angle_gamma   90.00
#
_symmetry.space_group_name_H-M   'P 1'
#
loop_
_entity.id
_entity.type
_entity.pdbx_description
1 polymer ?
#
loop_
_entity_poly.entity_id
_entity_poly.type
_entity_poly.pdbx_seq_one_letter_code
_entity_poly.pdbx_strand_id
1 'polypeptide(L)'
;MPRDYALLTLAELLDLCTKNIASPEWERAWKELFQRYREFIYRQVVYRCSRWRWSVPRYQLQKSEIVNDVISKVLVDLCKDECQALRSFQNRGDEQKFKGWLGIICVHAADRYMETLMHKRLTDDELEKLVESFKELRKNDYEFLWELYESLTKSLRASEKKKKHNLERDINLFLLYVWADFKGQTLTQLPCFRDIKPHDAEVSVNRSRGYLRRSGLE
;
A
#
# COMPACT_ATOMS: atom_id res chain seq x y z
N MET A 1 -23.87 30.96 27.52
CA MET A 1 -24.50 29.97 26.60
C MET A 1 -23.39 29.35 25.76
N PRO A 2 -23.19 28.02 25.78
CA PRO A 2 -22.22 27.39 24.89
C PRO A 2 -22.64 27.64 23.43
N ARG A 3 -21.71 28.14 22.61
CA ARG A 3 -21.94 28.38 21.17
C ARG A 3 -22.10 27.03 20.47
N ASP A 4 -23.15 26.88 19.67
CA ASP A 4 -23.34 25.69 18.84
C ASP A 4 -22.52 25.83 17.55
N TYR A 5 -21.52 24.96 17.38
CA TYR A 5 -20.62 24.98 16.22
C TYR A 5 -21.26 24.36 14.98
N ALA A 6 -22.29 23.52 15.13
CA ALA A 6 -22.98 22.86 14.02
C ALA A 6 -23.76 23.84 13.14
N LEU A 7 -24.12 25.01 13.68
CA LEU A 7 -24.85 26.05 12.97
C LEU A 7 -23.95 27.07 12.26
N LEU A 8 -22.63 27.01 12.48
CA LEU A 8 -21.69 27.95 11.86
C LEU A 8 -21.63 27.74 10.35
N THR A 9 -21.55 28.85 9.63
CA THR A 9 -21.24 28.83 8.20
C THR A 9 -19.80 28.36 7.97
N LEU A 10 -19.48 27.89 6.76
CA LEU A 10 -18.11 27.50 6.40
C LEU A 10 -17.12 28.64 6.67
N ALA A 11 -17.46 29.89 6.32
CA ALA A 11 -16.59 31.03 6.50
C ALA A 11 -16.24 31.27 7.98
N GLU A 12 -17.24 31.24 8.85
CA GLU A 12 -17.02 31.39 10.30
C GLU A 12 -16.19 30.24 10.87
N LEU A 13 -16.44 29.01 10.40
CA LEU A 13 -15.71 27.83 10.84
C LEU A 13 -14.23 27.91 10.44
N LEU A 14 -13.94 28.30 9.20
CA LEU A 14 -12.58 28.50 8.70
C LEU A 14 -11.86 29.66 9.42
N ASP A 15 -12.56 30.74 9.73
CA ASP A 15 -12.02 31.85 10.51
C ASP A 15 -11.59 31.38 11.91
N LEU A 16 -12.42 30.60 12.60
CA LEU A 16 -12.09 30.04 13.91
C LEU A 16 -10.93 29.03 13.84
N CYS A 17 -10.87 28.22 12.78
CA CYS A 17 -9.77 27.27 12.57
C CYS A 17 -8.42 27.94 12.27
N THR A 18 -8.39 29.25 11.96
CA THR A 18 -7.18 29.94 11.47
C THR A 18 -6.67 31.09 12.35
N LYS A 19 -7.44 31.55 13.34
CA LYS A 19 -7.11 32.74 14.15
C LYS A 19 -6.21 32.49 15.38
N ASN A 20 -6.51 31.48 16.19
CA ASN A 20 -5.78 31.25 17.46
C ASN A 20 -5.59 29.74 17.72
N ILE A 21 -4.46 29.22 17.23
CA ILE A 21 -4.11 27.81 17.36
C ILE A 21 -3.92 27.47 18.83
N ALA A 22 -4.40 26.29 19.23
CA ALA A 22 -4.44 25.81 20.60
C ALA A 22 -5.44 26.51 21.55
N SER A 23 -6.33 27.38 21.05
CA SER A 23 -7.48 27.81 21.85
C SER A 23 -8.56 26.71 21.91
N PRO A 24 -9.37 26.64 22.99
CA PRO A 24 -10.51 25.71 23.07
C PRO A 24 -11.54 25.91 21.95
N GLU A 25 -11.64 27.13 21.42
CA GLU A 25 -12.53 27.48 20.32
C GLU A 25 -12.01 26.93 18.99
N TRP A 26 -10.69 27.01 18.78
CA TRP A 26 -10.02 26.39 17.64
C TRP A 26 -10.24 24.88 17.62
N GLU A 27 -10.04 24.19 18.77
CA GLU A 27 -10.23 22.74 18.85
C GLU A 27 -11.67 22.33 18.50
N ARG A 28 -12.67 23.07 19.02
CA ARG A 28 -14.09 22.82 18.74
C ARG A 28 -14.44 23.08 17.28
N ALA A 29 -13.95 24.18 16.71
CA ALA A 29 -14.16 24.52 15.31
C ALA A 29 -13.53 23.46 14.39
N TRP A 30 -12.35 22.96 14.73
CA TRP A 30 -11.69 21.91 13.96
C TRP A 30 -12.43 20.59 14.09
N LYS A 31 -12.85 20.21 15.30
CA LYS A 31 -13.64 18.99 15.49
C LYS A 31 -14.90 19.00 14.63
N GLU A 32 -15.59 20.14 14.58
CA GLU A 32 -16.78 20.32 13.76
C GLU A 32 -16.46 20.30 12.26
N LEU A 33 -15.43 21.04 11.81
CA LEU A 33 -14.98 21.03 10.42
C LEU A 33 -14.61 19.60 9.98
N PHE A 34 -13.86 18.86 10.79
CA PHE A 34 -13.55 17.47 10.50
C PHE A 34 -14.83 16.61 10.48
N GLN A 35 -15.72 16.76 11.46
CA GLN A 35 -16.97 16.00 11.50
C GLN A 35 -17.83 16.19 10.25
N ARG A 36 -17.93 17.42 9.71
CA ARG A 36 -18.69 17.73 8.49
C ARG A 36 -18.08 17.12 7.23
N TYR A 37 -16.75 17.14 7.11
CA TYR A 37 -16.07 16.76 5.88
C TYR A 37 -15.37 15.39 5.94
N ARG A 38 -15.40 14.68 7.08
CA ARG A 38 -14.74 13.36 7.26
C ARG A 38 -15.14 12.36 6.19
N GLU A 39 -16.44 12.28 5.89
CA GLU A 39 -16.96 11.31 4.94
C GLU A 39 -16.54 11.65 3.52
N PHE A 40 -16.52 12.94 3.19
CA PHE A 40 -16.02 13.41 1.90
C PHE A 40 -14.52 13.10 1.75
N ILE A 41 -13.69 13.44 2.73
CA ILE A 41 -12.25 13.14 2.74
C ILE A 41 -12.03 11.63 2.59
N TYR A 42 -12.72 10.81 3.39
CA TYR A 42 -12.62 9.37 3.32
C TYR A 42 -12.95 8.83 1.93
N ARG A 43 -14.09 9.25 1.35
CA ARG A 43 -14.49 8.83 -0.02
C ARG A 43 -13.46 9.24 -1.07
N GLN A 44 -12.93 10.46 -1.00
CA GLN A 44 -11.90 10.93 -1.95
C GLN A 44 -10.61 10.12 -1.83
N VAL A 45 -10.13 9.88 -0.61
CA VAL A 45 -8.92 9.10 -0.37
C VAL A 45 -9.11 7.65 -0.80
N VAL A 46 -10.21 6.99 -0.41
CA VAL A 46 -10.51 5.60 -0.82
C VAL A 46 -10.62 5.48 -2.33
N TYR A 47 -11.33 6.40 -2.98
CA TYR A 47 -11.45 6.42 -4.44
C TYR A 47 -10.09 6.62 -5.12
N ARG A 48 -9.25 7.54 -4.60
CA ARG A 48 -7.94 7.78 -5.19
C ARG A 48 -7.01 6.57 -4.99
N CYS A 49 -6.92 6.05 -3.77
CA CYS A 49 -6.12 4.87 -3.45
C CYS A 49 -6.59 3.64 -4.24
N SER A 50 -7.89 3.44 -4.45
CA SER A 50 -8.40 2.29 -5.22
C SER A 50 -7.99 2.31 -6.70
N ARG A 51 -7.73 3.49 -7.28
CA ARG A 51 -7.24 3.63 -8.66
C ARG A 51 -5.76 3.35 -8.83
N TRP A 52 -4.99 3.32 -7.73
CA TRP A 52 -3.60 2.91 -7.79
C TRP A 52 -3.51 1.40 -8.06
N ARG A 53 -2.57 0.99 -8.91
CA ARG A 53 -2.38 -0.42 -9.26
C ARG A 53 -1.83 -1.15 -8.04
N TRP A 54 -2.71 -1.79 -7.29
CA TRP A 54 -2.36 -2.71 -6.19
C TRP A 54 -1.81 -4.03 -6.72
N SER A 55 -0.88 -3.99 -7.68
CA SER A 55 -0.26 -5.19 -8.25
C SER A 55 0.58 -5.96 -7.23
N VAL A 56 0.84 -5.37 -6.06
CA VAL A 56 1.55 -6.00 -4.94
C VAL A 56 0.53 -6.39 -3.86
N PRO A 57 0.35 -7.69 -3.57
CA PRO A 57 -0.64 -8.18 -2.60
C PRO A 57 -0.57 -7.57 -1.20
N ARG A 58 0.63 -7.25 -0.70
CA ARG A 58 0.82 -6.65 0.65
C ARG A 58 -0.01 -5.38 0.84
N TYR A 59 -0.09 -4.56 -0.20
CA TYR A 59 -0.77 -3.28 -0.14
C TYR A 59 -2.29 -3.44 -0.23
N GLN A 60 -2.79 -4.56 -0.77
CA GLN A 60 -4.20 -4.91 -0.71
C GLN A 60 -4.62 -5.28 0.71
N LEU A 61 -3.78 -6.04 1.43
CA LEU A 61 -4.02 -6.42 2.82
C LEU A 61 -3.97 -5.21 3.77
N GLN A 62 -3.10 -4.24 3.49
CA GLN A 62 -2.92 -3.01 4.28
C GLN A 62 -3.75 -1.83 3.76
N LYS A 63 -4.73 -2.06 2.87
CA LYS A 63 -5.46 -0.97 2.21
C LYS A 63 -6.15 -0.04 3.21
N SER A 64 -6.72 -0.58 4.28
CA SER A 64 -7.36 0.20 5.34
C SER A 64 -6.36 1.09 6.09
N GLU A 65 -5.19 0.54 6.42
CA GLU A 65 -4.09 1.26 7.09
C GLU A 65 -3.56 2.40 6.21
N ILE A 66 -3.30 2.11 4.94
CA ILE A 66 -2.86 3.10 3.95
C ILE A 66 -3.87 4.23 3.81
N VAL A 67 -5.17 3.92 3.75
CA VAL A 67 -6.22 4.94 3.70
C VAL A 67 -6.19 5.81 4.96
N ASN A 68 -6.08 5.22 6.15
CA ASN A 68 -6.02 5.95 7.41
C ASN A 68 -4.77 6.84 7.52
N ASP A 69 -3.62 6.37 7.04
CA ASP A 69 -2.38 7.13 6.98
C ASP A 69 -2.49 8.32 6.04
N VAL A 70 -3.10 8.14 4.85
CA VAL A 70 -3.35 9.23 3.91
C VAL A 70 -4.32 10.25 4.49
N ILE A 71 -5.40 9.81 5.15
CA ILE A 71 -6.32 10.73 5.84
C ILE A 71 -5.58 11.53 6.92
N SER A 72 -4.76 10.85 7.73
CA SER A 72 -3.94 11.51 8.75
C SER A 72 -3.00 12.52 8.11
N LYS A 73 -2.41 12.20 6.95
CA LYS A 73 -1.57 13.13 6.18
C LYS A 73 -2.35 14.33 5.67
N VAL A 74 -3.59 14.15 5.19
CA VAL A 74 -4.48 15.26 4.79
C VAL A 74 -4.73 16.18 5.98
N LEU A 75 -5.05 15.64 7.16
CA LEU A 75 -5.28 16.44 8.36
C LEU A 75 -4.03 17.21 8.78
N VAL A 76 -2.86 16.57 8.74
CA VAL A 76 -1.57 17.24 8.98
C VAL A 76 -1.34 18.36 7.97
N ASP A 77 -1.57 18.12 6.68
CA ASP A 77 -1.38 19.14 5.63
C ASP A 77 -2.34 20.34 5.81
N LEU A 78 -3.56 20.11 6.31
CA LEU A 78 -4.50 21.19 6.62
C LEU A 78 -4.10 21.99 7.86
N CYS A 79 -3.44 21.36 8.83
CA CYS A 79 -2.95 22.00 10.07
C CYS A 79 -1.55 22.62 9.93
N LYS A 80 -0.76 22.17 8.95
CA LYS A 80 0.64 22.56 8.78
C LYS A 80 0.78 24.07 8.59
N ASP A 81 1.92 24.60 9.03
CA ASP A 81 2.30 26.01 8.86
C ASP A 81 1.20 26.94 9.39
N GLU A 82 0.68 26.60 10.57
CA GLU A 82 -0.41 27.30 11.24
C GLU A 82 -1.72 27.36 10.40
N CYS A 83 -2.12 26.22 9.84
CA CYS A 83 -3.28 26.11 8.97
C CYS A 83 -3.20 26.98 7.70
N GLN A 84 -2.00 27.16 7.13
CA GLN A 84 -1.79 28.02 5.96
C GLN A 84 -2.66 27.62 4.77
N ALA A 85 -2.88 26.31 4.58
CA ALA A 85 -3.76 25.81 3.53
C ALA A 85 -5.18 26.39 3.68
N LEU A 86 -5.77 26.30 4.87
CA LEU A 86 -7.09 26.86 5.15
C LEU A 86 -7.11 28.40 5.02
N ARG A 87 -6.03 29.07 5.44
CA ARG A 87 -5.89 30.53 5.29
C ARG A 87 -5.93 30.97 3.83
N SER A 88 -5.24 30.23 2.95
CA SER A 88 -5.13 30.53 1.52
C SER A 88 -6.43 30.34 0.72
N PHE A 89 -7.43 29.66 1.28
CA PHE A 89 -8.70 29.45 0.58
C PHE A 89 -9.56 30.73 0.58
N GLN A 90 -9.79 31.28 -0.61
CA GLN A 90 -10.45 32.58 -0.80
C GLN A 90 -11.99 32.50 -0.81
N ASN A 91 -12.57 31.43 -1.37
CA ASN A 91 -14.02 31.32 -1.61
C ASN A 91 -14.78 30.81 -0.36
N ARG A 92 -14.58 31.44 0.80
CA ARG A 92 -15.04 30.95 2.12
C ARG A 92 -16.55 30.77 2.27
N GLY A 93 -17.35 31.45 1.45
CA GLY A 93 -18.82 31.32 1.45
C GLY A 93 -19.37 30.19 0.57
N ASP A 94 -18.53 29.47 -0.19
CA ASP A 94 -18.96 28.48 -1.16
C ASP A 94 -18.44 27.08 -0.78
N GLU A 95 -19.36 26.27 -0.23
CA GLU A 95 -19.05 24.92 0.23
C GLU A 95 -18.67 23.96 -0.91
N GLN A 96 -19.20 24.15 -2.12
CA GLN A 96 -18.87 23.28 -3.25
C GLN A 96 -17.46 23.55 -3.75
N LYS A 97 -17.07 24.83 -3.86
CA LYS A 97 -15.68 25.19 -4.16
C LYS A 97 -14.72 24.69 -3.09
N PHE A 98 -15.12 24.75 -1.82
CA PHE A 98 -14.32 24.21 -0.73
C PHE A 98 -14.13 22.69 -0.85
N LYS A 99 -15.20 21.93 -1.13
CA LYS A 99 -15.10 20.48 -1.39
C LYS A 99 -14.18 20.17 -2.57
N GLY A 100 -14.29 20.92 -3.67
CA GLY A 100 -13.41 20.77 -4.83
C GLY A 100 -11.93 20.99 -4.46
N TRP A 101 -11.64 22.09 -3.77
CA TRP A 101 -10.30 22.42 -3.28
C TRP A 101 -9.76 21.38 -2.29
N LEU A 102 -10.56 20.94 -1.33
CA LEU A 102 -10.21 19.89 -0.37
C LEU A 102 -9.95 18.55 -1.06
N GLY A 103 -10.73 18.23 -2.10
CA GLY A 103 -10.52 17.05 -2.94
C GLY A 103 -9.13 17.05 -3.60
N ILE A 104 -8.67 18.20 -4.11
CA ILE A 104 -7.31 18.34 -4.67
C ILE A 104 -6.25 18.03 -3.61
N ILE A 105 -6.41 18.54 -2.38
CA ILE A 105 -5.50 18.22 -1.27
C ILE A 105 -5.50 16.72 -0.98
N CYS A 106 -6.66 16.08 -0.92
CA CYS A 106 -6.78 14.63 -0.71
C CYS A 106 -6.04 13.84 -1.80
N VAL A 107 -6.21 14.22 -3.07
CA VAL A 107 -5.54 13.57 -4.20
C VAL A 107 -4.03 13.73 -4.11
N HIS A 108 -3.53 14.94 -3.86
CA HIS A 108 -2.09 15.18 -3.74
C HIS A 108 -1.46 14.47 -2.54
N ALA A 109 -2.16 14.41 -1.40
CA ALA A 109 -1.70 13.68 -0.23
C ALA A 109 -1.60 12.18 -0.53
N ALA A 110 -2.64 11.61 -1.16
CA ALA A 110 -2.65 10.20 -1.56
C ALA A 110 -1.53 9.89 -2.55
N ASP A 111 -1.38 10.68 -3.61
CA ASP A 111 -0.36 10.44 -4.64
C ASP A 111 1.06 10.50 -4.06
N ARG A 112 1.39 11.52 -3.27
CA ARG A 112 2.71 11.63 -2.61
C ARG A 112 2.99 10.48 -1.65
N TYR A 113 1.98 10.06 -0.89
CA TYR A 113 2.13 8.94 0.05
C TYR A 113 2.36 7.63 -0.71
N MET A 114 1.58 7.37 -1.77
CA MET A 114 1.74 6.19 -2.61
C MET A 114 3.09 6.17 -3.33
N GLU A 115 3.55 7.29 -3.87
CA GLU A 115 4.89 7.42 -4.45
C GLU A 115 5.98 7.09 -3.42
N THR A 116 5.85 7.63 -2.20
CA THR A 116 6.82 7.35 -1.11
C THR A 116 6.83 5.88 -0.72
N LEU A 117 5.65 5.25 -0.62
CA LEU A 117 5.54 3.82 -0.33
C LEU A 117 6.21 2.96 -1.41
N MET A 118 6.10 3.34 -2.69
CA MET A 118 6.70 2.61 -3.80
C MET A 118 8.21 2.84 -3.90
N HIS A 119 8.70 4.01 -3.49
CA HIS A 119 10.12 4.33 -3.49
C HIS A 119 10.88 3.76 -2.29
N LYS A 120 10.20 3.43 -1.19
CA LYS A 120 10.77 2.62 -0.10
C LYS A 120 10.97 1.18 -0.61
N ARG A 121 12.18 0.92 -1.10
CA ARG A 121 12.67 -0.43 -1.41
C ARG A 121 12.48 -1.30 -0.16
N LEU A 122 11.75 -2.40 -0.32
CA LEU A 122 11.65 -3.46 0.69
C LEU A 122 13.05 -3.83 1.16
N THR A 123 13.29 -3.82 2.46
CA THR A 123 14.51 -4.38 3.04
C THR A 123 14.35 -5.89 3.21
N ASP A 124 15.47 -6.63 3.24
CA ASP A 124 15.46 -8.10 3.37
C ASP A 124 14.70 -8.57 4.64
N ASP A 125 14.76 -7.81 5.74
CA ASP A 125 14.01 -8.06 6.99
C ASP A 125 12.49 -7.90 6.84
N GLU A 126 12.04 -6.98 5.99
CA GLU A 126 10.61 -6.77 5.72
C GLU A 126 10.06 -7.89 4.83
N LEU A 127 10.88 -8.41 3.92
CA LEU A 127 10.54 -9.56 3.08
C LEU A 127 10.41 -10.85 3.92
N GLU A 128 11.32 -11.06 4.88
CA GLU A 128 11.28 -12.23 5.76
C GLU A 128 10.07 -12.20 6.71
N LYS A 129 9.75 -11.03 7.28
CA LYS A 129 8.50 -10.82 8.05
C LYS A 129 7.25 -10.99 7.20
N LEU A 130 7.30 -10.60 5.93
CA LEU A 130 6.19 -10.76 4.99
C LEU A 130 5.95 -12.25 4.71
N VAL A 131 7.00 -13.02 4.41
CA VAL A 131 6.94 -14.48 4.25
C VAL A 131 6.39 -15.15 5.51
N GLU A 132 6.80 -14.71 6.69
CA GLU A 132 6.30 -15.26 7.96
C GLU A 132 4.82 -14.90 8.21
N SER A 133 4.40 -13.66 7.93
CA SER A 133 2.99 -13.25 8.02
C SER A 133 2.08 -13.98 7.02
N PHE A 134 2.61 -14.36 5.85
CA PHE A 134 1.91 -15.21 4.89
C PHE A 134 1.79 -16.67 5.35
N LYS A 135 2.76 -17.16 6.14
CA LYS A 135 2.64 -18.48 6.79
C LYS A 135 1.50 -18.50 7.80
N GLU A 136 1.20 -17.39 8.47
CA GLU A 136 0.06 -17.27 9.40
C GLU A 136 -1.31 -17.09 8.71
N LEU A 137 -1.35 -16.45 7.53
CA LEU A 137 -2.55 -16.38 6.67
C LEU A 137 -2.92 -17.75 6.04
N ARG A 138 -2.12 -18.79 6.24
CA ARG A 138 -2.49 -20.19 5.97
C ARG A 138 -3.69 -20.56 6.85
N LYS A 139 -4.89 -20.31 6.36
CA LYS A 139 -5.98 -21.26 6.59
C LYS A 139 -7.05 -21.38 5.52
N ASN A 140 -7.32 -20.41 4.61
CA ASN A 140 -8.49 -20.60 3.72
C ASN A 140 -8.54 -19.92 2.34
N ASP A 141 -7.47 -19.31 1.79
CA ASP A 141 -7.58 -18.69 0.45
C ASP A 141 -6.75 -19.41 -0.62
N TYR A 142 -7.31 -20.51 -1.15
CA TYR A 142 -6.73 -21.28 -2.24
C TYR A 142 -6.69 -20.50 -3.56
N GLU A 143 -7.62 -19.56 -3.77
CA GLU A 143 -7.72 -18.77 -4.99
C GLU A 143 -6.56 -17.78 -5.07
N PHE A 144 -6.25 -17.11 -3.96
CA PHE A 144 -5.07 -16.23 -3.86
C PHE A 144 -3.74 -16.98 -4.05
N LEU A 145 -3.58 -18.17 -3.44
CA LEU A 145 -2.38 -18.99 -3.63
C LEU A 145 -2.19 -19.42 -5.08
N TRP A 146 -3.29 -19.69 -5.77
CA TRP A 146 -3.28 -20.03 -7.20
C TRP A 146 -2.88 -18.82 -8.06
N GLU A 147 -3.43 -17.64 -7.81
CA GLU A 147 -3.05 -16.41 -8.52
C GLU A 147 -1.56 -16.06 -8.33
N LEU A 148 -1.04 -16.23 -7.12
CA LEU A 148 0.38 -16.04 -6.84
C LEU A 148 1.26 -17.07 -7.56
N TYR A 149 0.83 -18.32 -7.58
CA TYR A 149 1.44 -19.38 -8.40
C TYR A 149 1.52 -19.00 -9.87
N GLU A 150 0.42 -18.57 -10.46
CA GLU A 150 0.38 -18.16 -11.85
C GLU A 150 1.26 -16.94 -12.12
N SER A 151 1.26 -15.96 -11.22
CA SER A 151 2.08 -14.74 -11.35
C SER A 151 3.58 -15.04 -11.32
N LEU A 152 4.05 -15.85 -10.36
CA LEU A 152 5.45 -16.22 -10.23
C LEU A 152 5.92 -17.09 -11.41
N THR A 153 5.13 -18.10 -11.78
CA THR A 153 5.46 -18.97 -12.92
C THR A 153 5.50 -18.18 -14.23
N LYS A 154 4.54 -17.27 -14.47
CA LYS A 154 4.54 -16.38 -15.63
C LYS A 154 5.79 -15.49 -15.69
N SER A 155 6.20 -14.96 -14.54
CA SER A 155 7.38 -14.08 -14.44
C SER A 155 8.68 -14.82 -14.68
N LEU A 156 8.83 -16.00 -14.07
CA LEU A 156 9.98 -16.87 -14.31
C LEU A 156 10.06 -17.30 -15.79
N ARG A 157 8.92 -17.67 -16.40
CA ARG A 157 8.85 -17.98 -17.84
C ARG A 157 9.21 -16.80 -18.72
N ALA A 158 8.72 -15.60 -18.40
CA ALA A 158 9.02 -14.38 -19.15
C ALA A 158 10.48 -13.92 -19.01
N SER A 159 11.13 -14.23 -17.89
CA SER A 159 12.52 -13.86 -17.62
C SER A 159 13.54 -14.63 -18.46
N GLU A 160 13.15 -15.79 -19.03
CA GLU A 160 14.01 -16.57 -19.91
C GLU A 160 13.86 -16.15 -21.38
N LYS A 161 14.85 -15.39 -21.86
CA LYS A 161 14.94 -14.93 -23.26
C LYS A 161 15.18 -16.07 -24.28
N LYS A 162 15.54 -17.27 -23.83
CA LYS A 162 15.79 -18.46 -24.68
C LYS A 162 15.09 -19.66 -24.06
N LYS A 163 14.41 -20.49 -24.87
CA LYS A 163 13.79 -21.75 -24.42
C LYS A 163 14.87 -22.69 -23.87
N LYS A 164 15.03 -22.77 -22.55
CA LYS A 164 15.82 -23.85 -21.94
C LYS A 164 14.97 -25.11 -21.83
N HIS A 165 15.63 -26.24 -22.00
CA HIS A 165 15.02 -27.56 -21.85
C HIS A 165 14.51 -27.83 -20.41
N ASN A 166 15.04 -27.11 -19.41
CA ASN A 166 14.81 -27.40 -17.99
C ASN A 166 14.06 -26.29 -17.23
N LEU A 167 13.45 -25.33 -17.93
CA LEU A 167 12.78 -24.18 -17.29
C LEU A 167 11.70 -24.60 -16.29
N GLU A 168 10.77 -25.47 -16.70
CA GLU A 168 9.67 -25.92 -15.83
C GLU A 168 10.18 -26.68 -14.60
N ARG A 169 11.27 -27.44 -14.77
CA ARG A 169 11.94 -28.14 -13.67
C ARG A 169 12.56 -27.15 -12.68
N ASP A 170 13.26 -26.13 -13.19
CA ASP A 170 13.91 -25.09 -12.40
C ASP A 170 12.85 -24.22 -11.65
N ILE A 171 11.69 -23.98 -12.26
CA ILE A 171 10.51 -23.35 -11.64
C ILE A 171 9.98 -24.24 -10.50
N ASN A 172 9.74 -25.52 -10.73
CA ASN A 172 9.21 -26.42 -9.70
C ASN A 172 10.16 -26.57 -8.51
N LEU A 173 11.48 -26.64 -8.76
CA LEU A 173 12.50 -26.62 -7.69
C LEU A 173 12.39 -25.35 -6.83
N PHE A 174 12.24 -24.19 -7.48
CA PHE A 174 12.07 -22.92 -6.79
C PHE A 174 10.80 -22.89 -5.93
N LEU A 175 9.66 -23.33 -6.47
CA LEU A 175 8.40 -23.34 -5.74
C LEU A 175 8.41 -24.29 -4.54
N LEU A 176 8.97 -25.49 -4.69
CA LEU A 176 9.10 -26.46 -3.58
C LEU A 176 10.06 -25.96 -2.49
N TYR A 177 11.12 -25.26 -2.89
CA TYR A 177 12.04 -24.64 -1.94
C TYR A 177 11.36 -23.51 -1.14
N VAL A 178 10.62 -22.63 -1.81
CA VAL A 178 10.05 -21.43 -1.19
C VAL A 178 8.75 -21.70 -0.41
N TRP A 179 7.86 -22.56 -0.92
CA TRP A 179 6.54 -22.75 -0.29
C TRP A 179 6.41 -24.00 0.56
N ALA A 180 7.21 -25.02 0.27
CA ALA A 180 7.16 -26.29 0.99
C ALA A 180 8.38 -26.48 1.90
N ASP A 181 9.27 -25.47 2.00
CA ASP A 181 10.48 -25.46 2.83
C ASP A 181 11.43 -26.66 2.54
N PHE A 182 11.42 -27.18 1.31
CA PHE A 182 12.31 -28.28 0.91
C PHE A 182 13.76 -27.77 0.76
N LYS A 183 14.71 -28.41 1.44
CA LYS A 183 16.14 -28.14 1.28
C LYS A 183 16.70 -28.83 0.04
N GLY A 184 17.86 -28.36 -0.47
CA GLY A 184 18.50 -28.92 -1.66
C GLY A 184 18.68 -30.44 -1.60
N GLN A 185 19.09 -30.98 -0.45
CA GLN A 185 19.21 -32.43 -0.23
C GLN A 185 17.86 -33.16 -0.37
N THR A 186 16.79 -32.60 0.23
CA THR A 186 15.43 -33.17 0.18
C THR A 186 14.85 -33.12 -1.24
N LEU A 187 15.10 -32.03 -1.98
CA LEU A 187 14.65 -31.89 -3.37
C LEU A 187 15.21 -33.02 -4.26
N THR A 188 16.49 -33.36 -4.10
CA THR A 188 17.14 -34.41 -4.91
C THR A 188 16.67 -35.84 -4.60
N GLN A 189 16.00 -36.04 -3.47
CA GLN A 189 15.41 -37.33 -3.13
C GLN A 189 14.06 -37.57 -3.84
N LEU A 190 13.43 -36.51 -4.38
CA LEU A 190 12.17 -36.61 -5.09
C LEU A 190 12.38 -37.32 -6.44
N PRO A 191 11.51 -38.28 -6.81
CA PRO A 191 11.63 -39.04 -8.06
C PRO A 191 11.81 -38.18 -9.33
N CYS A 192 11.17 -37.00 -9.36
CA CYS A 192 11.23 -36.07 -10.49
C CYS A 192 12.52 -35.22 -10.57
N PHE A 193 13.40 -35.27 -9.55
CA PHE A 193 14.65 -34.50 -9.50
C PHE A 193 15.88 -35.35 -9.15
N ARG A 194 15.79 -36.67 -9.24
CA ARG A 194 16.90 -37.59 -8.88
C ARG A 194 18.18 -37.35 -9.67
N ASP A 195 18.05 -36.83 -10.89
CA ASP A 195 19.20 -36.56 -11.77
C ASP A 195 19.87 -35.20 -11.49
N ILE A 196 19.42 -34.46 -10.48
CA ILE A 196 19.92 -33.13 -10.12
C ILE A 196 20.79 -33.25 -8.88
N LYS A 197 21.95 -32.61 -8.86
CA LYS A 197 22.78 -32.54 -7.65
C LYS A 197 22.22 -31.47 -6.70
N PRO A 198 22.37 -31.62 -5.37
CA PRO A 198 21.87 -30.62 -4.42
C PRO A 198 22.37 -29.21 -4.71
N HIS A 199 23.65 -29.08 -5.08
CA HIS A 199 24.26 -27.82 -5.48
C HIS A 199 23.57 -27.21 -6.72
N ASP A 200 23.24 -28.01 -7.73
CA ASP A 200 22.57 -27.53 -8.95
C ASP A 200 21.14 -27.05 -8.65
N ALA A 201 20.46 -27.70 -7.70
CA ALA A 201 19.14 -27.26 -7.22
C ALA A 201 19.24 -25.89 -6.53
N GLU A 202 20.21 -25.68 -5.64
CA GLU A 202 20.44 -24.40 -4.99
C GLU A 202 20.82 -23.29 -5.98
N VAL A 203 21.71 -23.58 -6.93
CA VAL A 203 22.06 -22.65 -8.02
C VAL A 203 20.83 -22.30 -8.85
N SER A 204 19.96 -23.27 -9.14
CA SER A 204 18.69 -23.03 -9.84
C SER A 204 17.77 -22.10 -9.06
N VAL A 205 17.55 -22.37 -7.77
CA VAL A 205 16.73 -21.53 -6.86
C VAL A 205 17.26 -20.10 -6.81
N ASN A 206 18.56 -19.92 -6.59
CA ASN A 206 19.19 -18.60 -6.51
C ASN A 206 19.11 -17.84 -7.85
N ARG A 207 19.19 -18.55 -8.97
CA ARG A 207 18.99 -17.96 -10.30
C ARG A 207 17.56 -17.47 -10.48
N SER A 208 16.56 -18.27 -10.09
CA SER A 208 15.13 -17.91 -10.11
C SER A 208 14.86 -16.67 -9.23
N ARG A 209 15.45 -16.60 -8.03
CA ARG A 209 15.43 -15.38 -7.20
C ARG A 209 16.00 -14.18 -7.94
N GLY A 210 17.15 -14.33 -8.58
CA GLY A 210 17.77 -13.28 -9.37
C GLY A 210 16.90 -12.79 -10.54
N TYR A 211 16.08 -13.66 -11.15
CA TYR A 211 15.13 -13.26 -12.18
C TYR A 211 13.96 -12.47 -11.63
N LEU A 212 13.36 -12.91 -10.53
CA LEU A 212 12.24 -12.23 -9.88
C LEU A 212 12.65 -10.82 -9.42
N ARG A 213 13.84 -10.70 -8.81
CA ARG A 213 14.46 -9.41 -8.44
C ARG A 213 14.57 -8.43 -9.60
N ARG A 214 14.96 -8.91 -10.78
CA ARG A 214 15.06 -8.07 -11.99
C ARG A 214 13.70 -7.70 -12.58
N SER A 215 12.66 -8.47 -12.27
CA SER A 215 11.32 -8.31 -12.83
C SER A 215 10.45 -7.35 -12.03
N GLY A 216 10.92 -6.83 -10.89
CA GLY A 216 10.16 -5.94 -10.02
C GLY A 216 8.97 -6.60 -9.32
N LEU A 217 8.94 -7.94 -9.32
CA LEU A 217 7.98 -8.76 -8.60
C LEU A 217 8.72 -9.40 -7.42
N GLU A 218 8.85 -8.62 -6.35
CA GLU A 218 8.89 -9.11 -4.97
C GLU A 218 7.67 -8.54 -4.25
#